data_AF-A0A533ZE70-F1
#
_entry.id   AF-A0A533ZE70-F1
#
_cell.length_a   1.000
_cell.length_b   1.000
_cell.length_c   1.000
_cell.angle_alpha   90.00
_cell.angle_beta   90.00
_cell.angle_gamma   90.00
#
_symmetry.space_group_name_H-M   'P 1'
#
loop_
_entity.id
_entity.type
_entity.pdbx_description
1 polymer ?
#
loop_
_entity_poly.entity_id
_entity_poly.type
_entity_poly.pdbx_seq_one_letter_code
_entity_poly.pdbx_strand_id
1 'polypeptide(L)'
;MAIKKGDIIDEFKRYPDSCGLVVKVMGGGEGFEQILCCDHALTEEDLVPQVGSPRRRKKGELPLGVVLDEKKLYPDSCGLRVMIMDGGAGFREIICCGHSLTLDTMRDFRFGQMRGTPSGASGLEGTA
;
A
#
# COMPACT_ATOMS: atom_id res chain seq x y z
N MET A 1 2.89 -1.06 18.89
CA MET A 1 1.88 -0.04 19.23
C MET A 1 1.03 0.16 17.98
N ALA A 2 -0.24 0.48 18.13
CA ALA A 2 -1.22 0.40 17.04
C ALA A 2 -1.41 1.74 16.33
N ILE A 3 -1.30 1.76 14.99
CA ILE A 3 -1.78 2.89 14.19
C ILE A 3 -3.31 2.90 14.19
N LYS A 4 -3.91 4.09 14.11
CA LYS A 4 -5.35 4.29 14.16
C LYS A 4 -5.89 4.75 12.82
N LYS A 5 -7.19 4.51 12.61
CA LYS A 5 -7.89 5.07 11.46
C LYS A 5 -7.77 6.60 11.45
N GLY A 6 -7.34 7.14 10.31
CA GLY A 6 -7.16 8.57 10.08
C GLY A 6 -5.70 9.02 10.21
N ASP A 7 -4.84 8.19 10.78
CA ASP A 7 -3.41 8.45 10.86
C ASP A 7 -2.77 8.54 9.48
N ILE A 8 -1.74 9.37 9.37
CA ILE A 8 -1.02 9.62 8.13
C ILE A 8 0.46 9.44 8.41
N ILE A 9 1.09 8.52 7.70
CA ILE A 9 2.53 8.31 7.72
C ILE A 9 3.11 9.12 6.56
N ASP A 10 4.06 10.02 6.85
CA ASP A 10 4.75 10.81 5.83
C ASP A 10 6.27 10.63 6.01
N GLU A 11 6.88 9.93 5.05
CA GLU A 11 8.33 9.71 5.03
C GLU A 11 9.11 11.03 5.03
N PHE A 12 8.59 12.07 4.37
CA PHE A 12 9.25 13.35 4.23
C PHE A 12 9.49 14.04 5.58
N LYS A 13 8.76 13.62 6.62
CA LYS A 13 8.94 14.09 8.00
C LYS A 13 10.36 13.81 8.52
N ARG A 14 10.85 12.59 8.35
CA ARG A 14 12.20 12.17 8.78
C ARG A 14 13.20 12.18 7.64
N TYR A 15 12.76 11.86 6.42
CA TYR A 15 13.61 11.67 5.25
C TYR A 15 13.16 12.56 4.08
N PRO A 16 13.48 13.86 4.13
CA PRO A 16 13.10 14.80 3.07
C PRO A 16 13.83 14.57 1.73
N ASP A 17 14.86 13.72 1.69
CA ASP A 17 15.62 13.38 0.49
C ASP A 17 15.05 12.14 -0.26
N SER A 18 14.11 11.43 0.36
CA SER A 18 13.64 10.12 -0.11
C SER A 18 12.43 10.21 -1.07
N CYS A 19 11.77 9.08 -1.32
CA CYS A 19 10.66 8.95 -2.26
C CYS A 19 9.50 9.91 -1.91
N GLY A 20 9.36 10.23 -0.62
CA GLY A 20 8.30 11.08 -0.09
C GLY A 20 6.98 10.34 -0.04
N LEU A 21 7.02 9.07 0.36
CA LEU A 21 5.84 8.21 0.49
C LEU A 21 4.88 8.77 1.55
N VAL A 22 3.62 8.91 1.18
CA VAL A 22 2.53 9.27 2.10
C VAL A 22 1.45 8.23 2.08
N VAL A 23 1.19 7.68 3.25
CA VAL A 23 0.21 6.61 3.45
C VAL A 23 -0.78 7.05 4.51
N LYS A 24 -2.08 6.95 4.22
CA LYS A 24 -3.16 7.24 5.16
C LYS A 24 -3.83 5.96 5.61
N VAL A 25 -3.93 5.77 6.90
CA VAL A 25 -4.61 4.64 7.52
C VAL A 25 -6.12 4.84 7.39
N MET A 26 -6.76 3.94 6.66
CA MET A 26 -8.22 3.90 6.45
C MET A 26 -8.93 3.05 7.50
N GLY A 27 -8.23 2.12 8.14
CA GLY A 27 -8.76 1.26 9.20
C GLY A 27 -7.77 0.17 9.62
N GLY A 28 -8.05 -0.50 10.74
CA GLY A 28 -7.18 -1.53 11.29
C GLY A 28 -5.81 -1.00 11.71
N GLY A 29 -4.82 -1.91 11.76
CA GLY A 29 -3.43 -1.59 12.09
C GLY A 29 -3.04 -1.76 13.55
N GLU A 30 -3.78 -2.61 14.28
CA GLU A 30 -3.45 -2.97 15.66
C GLU A 30 -2.08 -3.66 15.80
N GLY A 31 -1.67 -4.41 14.78
CA GLY A 31 -0.36 -5.06 14.73
C GLY A 31 0.59 -4.47 13.69
N PHE A 32 0.38 -3.22 13.28
CA PHE A 32 1.29 -2.56 12.35
C PHE A 32 2.69 -2.45 12.96
N GLU A 33 3.70 -2.85 12.21
CA GLU A 33 5.09 -2.82 12.65
C GLU A 33 5.83 -1.69 11.95
N GLN A 34 5.92 -1.75 10.61
CA GLN A 34 6.67 -0.78 9.81
C GLN A 34 6.33 -0.84 8.31
N ILE A 35 6.61 0.24 7.59
CA ILE A 35 6.59 0.31 6.12
C ILE A 35 8.00 0.51 5.61
N LEU A 36 8.41 -0.26 4.61
CA LEU A 36 9.70 -0.10 3.94
C LEU A 36 9.51 0.69 2.61
N CYS A 37 10.04 1.92 2.52
CA CYS A 37 10.24 2.64 1.23
C CYS A 37 11.73 2.94 1.03
N CYS A 38 12.24 2.72 -0.18
CA CYS A 38 13.64 2.84 -0.55
C CYS A 38 14.50 1.93 0.33
N ASP A 39 14.98 2.43 1.46
CA ASP A 39 15.69 1.67 2.50
C ASP A 39 15.36 2.24 3.91
N HIS A 40 14.21 2.90 4.03
CA HIS A 40 13.73 3.51 5.26
C HIS A 40 12.56 2.72 5.82
N ALA A 41 12.65 2.39 7.11
CA ALA A 41 11.56 1.83 7.90
C ALA A 41 10.76 2.98 8.52
N LEU A 42 9.56 3.19 8.01
CA LEU A 42 8.58 4.15 8.53
C LEU A 42 7.73 3.45 9.57
N THR A 43 7.62 4.06 10.73
CA THR A 43 6.88 3.52 11.87
C THR A 43 5.85 4.55 12.35
N GLU A 44 5.24 4.30 13.51
CA GLU A 44 4.37 5.27 14.17
C GLU A 44 5.07 6.61 14.52
N GLU A 45 6.41 6.64 14.59
CA GLU A 45 7.16 7.87 14.79
C GLU A 45 7.02 8.85 13.60
N ASP A 46 6.74 8.31 12.42
CA ASP A 46 6.58 9.04 11.16
C ASP A 46 5.13 9.54 10.96
N LEU A 47 4.28 9.39 11.97
CA LEU A 47 2.92 9.90 11.96
C LEU A 47 2.90 11.43 11.94
N VAL A 48 2.13 11.98 11.01
CA VAL A 48 1.87 13.41 10.86
C VAL A 48 0.37 13.67 10.97
N PRO A 49 -0.03 14.80 11.58
CA PRO A 49 -1.44 15.18 11.67
C PRO A 49 -2.02 15.59 10.31
N GLN A 50 -1.17 16.02 9.38
CA GLN A 50 -1.58 16.48 8.05
C GLN A 50 -0.46 16.26 7.03
N VAL A 51 -0.87 15.97 5.78
CA VAL A 51 0.06 15.79 4.66
C VAL A 51 0.75 17.12 4.34
N GLY A 52 2.08 17.10 4.30
CA GLY A 52 2.87 18.27 3.90
C GLY A 52 2.75 18.60 2.40
N SER A 53 3.52 19.60 1.94
CA SER A 53 3.53 20.01 0.54
C SER A 53 3.99 18.89 -0.40
N PRO A 54 3.30 18.61 -1.52
CA PRO A 54 3.66 17.55 -2.48
C PRO A 54 4.86 17.90 -3.38
N ARG A 55 5.47 19.08 -3.20
CA ARG A 55 6.33 19.76 -4.19
C ARG A 55 7.66 19.05 -4.52
N ARG A 56 8.02 17.96 -3.84
CA ARG A 56 9.22 17.14 -4.10
C ARG A 56 8.97 15.63 -4.16
N ARG A 57 7.72 15.17 -4.09
CA ARG A 57 7.44 13.74 -4.00
C ARG A 57 7.59 13.06 -5.35
N LYS A 58 8.31 11.94 -5.39
CA LYS A 58 8.48 11.14 -6.60
C LYS A 58 7.32 10.16 -6.69
N LYS A 59 6.43 10.38 -7.66
CA LYS A 59 5.36 9.42 -7.98
C LYS A 59 6.00 8.15 -8.54
N GLY A 60 5.68 7.03 -7.92
CA GLY A 60 6.17 5.71 -8.34
C GLY A 60 5.33 5.03 -9.39
N GLU A 61 5.64 3.75 -9.63
CA GLU A 61 4.74 2.82 -10.31
C GLU A 61 3.43 2.58 -9.53
N LEU A 62 3.40 2.96 -8.26
CA LEU A 62 2.21 2.96 -7.45
C LEU A 62 1.21 4.01 -7.91
N PRO A 63 -0.01 3.61 -8.30
CA PRO A 63 -1.07 4.56 -8.55
C PRO A 63 -1.48 5.23 -7.24
N LEU A 64 -1.65 6.55 -7.30
CA LEU A 64 -2.19 7.32 -6.19
C LEU A 64 -3.65 6.92 -5.92
N GLY A 65 -4.02 6.90 -4.64
CA GLY A 65 -5.36 6.51 -4.20
C GLY A 65 -5.60 5.00 -4.14
N VAL A 66 -4.57 4.18 -4.36
CA VAL A 66 -4.68 2.73 -4.13
C VAL A 66 -4.88 2.48 -2.65
N VAL A 67 -5.91 1.67 -2.36
CA VAL A 67 -6.20 1.18 -1.01
C VAL A 67 -5.67 -0.23 -0.87
N LEU A 68 -4.74 -0.40 0.03
CA LEU A 68 -4.22 -1.67 0.51
C LEU A 68 -5.11 -2.14 1.63
N ASP A 69 -5.59 -3.36 1.51
CA ASP A 69 -6.46 -3.97 2.50
C ASP A 69 -5.92 -5.36 2.76
N GLU A 70 -5.24 -5.50 3.88
CA GLU A 70 -4.64 -6.76 4.29
C GLU A 70 -5.69 -7.84 4.46
N LYS A 71 -6.89 -7.51 4.96
CA LYS A 71 -7.96 -8.48 5.17
C LYS A 71 -8.38 -9.17 3.87
N LYS A 72 -8.17 -8.52 2.74
CA LYS A 72 -8.47 -9.10 1.43
C LYS A 72 -7.46 -10.12 0.97
N LEU A 73 -6.21 -10.01 1.42
CA LEU A 73 -5.13 -10.96 1.12
C LEU A 73 -5.07 -12.06 2.19
N TYR A 74 -5.24 -11.65 3.44
CA TYR A 74 -5.14 -12.48 4.61
C TYR A 74 -6.37 -12.24 5.49
N PRO A 75 -7.43 -13.07 5.36
CA PRO A 75 -8.69 -12.86 6.09
C PRO A 75 -8.57 -12.99 7.61
N ASP A 76 -7.48 -13.60 8.10
CA ASP A 76 -7.18 -13.85 9.51
C ASP A 76 -6.38 -12.72 10.20
N SER A 77 -5.96 -11.69 9.45
CA SER A 77 -5.03 -10.68 9.96
C SER A 77 -5.70 -9.52 10.73
N CYS A 78 -4.84 -8.61 11.23
CA CYS A 78 -5.17 -7.36 11.94
C CYS A 78 -6.16 -6.46 11.19
N GLY A 79 -6.34 -6.69 9.87
CA GLY A 79 -7.27 -5.95 9.04
C GLY A 79 -6.71 -4.58 8.66
N LEU A 80 -5.38 -4.49 8.53
CA LEU A 80 -4.71 -3.25 8.16
C LEU A 80 -5.22 -2.76 6.81
N ARG A 81 -5.77 -1.55 6.81
CA ARG A 81 -6.25 -0.89 5.60
C ARG A 81 -5.61 0.48 5.48
N VAL A 82 -4.82 0.67 4.45
CA VAL A 82 -4.09 1.91 4.20
C VAL A 82 -4.27 2.39 2.77
N MET A 83 -4.19 3.68 2.54
CA MET A 83 -4.34 4.31 1.24
C MET A 83 -3.07 5.08 0.92
N ILE A 84 -2.48 4.84 -0.25
CA ILE A 84 -1.33 5.61 -0.71
C ILE A 84 -1.86 6.93 -1.24
N MET A 85 -1.56 8.02 -0.53
CA MET A 85 -2.01 9.36 -0.91
C MET A 85 -1.08 9.98 -1.94
N ASP A 86 0.23 9.85 -1.73
CA ASP A 86 1.25 10.45 -2.60
C ASP A 86 2.60 9.73 -2.48
N GLY A 87 3.52 9.99 -3.41
CA GLY A 87 4.85 9.35 -3.45
C GLY A 87 4.84 7.89 -3.91
N GLY A 88 5.65 7.05 -3.25
CA GLY A 88 5.68 5.60 -3.48
C GLY A 88 6.61 5.11 -4.60
N ALA A 89 7.54 5.94 -5.09
CA ALA A 89 8.56 5.48 -6.05
C ALA A 89 9.45 4.35 -5.53
N GLY A 90 9.69 4.29 -4.22
CA GLY A 90 10.53 3.24 -3.62
C GLY A 90 9.77 2.30 -2.71
N PHE A 91 8.44 2.30 -2.71
CA PHE A 91 7.69 1.44 -1.79
C PHE A 91 8.07 -0.03 -2.06
N ARG A 92 8.43 -0.75 -0.99
CA ARG A 92 8.76 -2.18 -1.05
C ARG A 92 7.63 -3.00 -0.46
N GLU A 93 7.38 -2.81 0.83
CA GLU A 93 6.42 -3.63 1.58
C GLU A 93 5.95 -2.98 2.88
N ILE A 94 4.82 -3.47 3.40
CA ILE A 94 4.31 -3.13 4.74
C ILE A 94 4.30 -4.39 5.58
N ILE A 95 4.76 -4.29 6.82
CA ILE A 95 4.75 -5.38 7.78
C ILE A 95 3.67 -5.10 8.84
N CYS A 96 2.63 -5.94 8.90
CA CYS A 96 1.68 -6.02 10.03
C CYS A 96 1.54 -7.47 10.46
N CYS A 97 1.61 -7.73 11.77
CA CYS A 97 1.42 -9.08 12.33
C CYS A 97 2.30 -10.16 11.68
N GLY A 98 3.53 -9.82 11.25
CA GLY A 98 4.39 -10.75 10.51
C GLY A 98 3.97 -11.04 9.06
N HIS A 99 2.97 -10.35 8.52
CA HIS A 99 2.61 -10.40 7.10
C HIS A 99 3.21 -9.23 6.32
N SER A 100 3.88 -9.56 5.21
CA SER A 100 4.49 -8.61 4.28
C SER A 100 3.54 -8.30 3.11
N LEU A 101 3.01 -7.08 3.07
CA LEU A 101 2.16 -6.57 2.00
C LEU A 101 3.03 -5.85 0.95
N THR A 102 3.38 -6.55 -0.12
CA THR A 102 4.23 -6.02 -1.21
C THR A 102 3.42 -5.53 -2.41
N LEU A 103 4.04 -4.78 -3.33
CA LEU A 103 3.45 -4.39 -4.61
C LEU A 103 2.97 -5.58 -5.45
N ASP A 104 3.68 -6.69 -5.39
CA ASP A 104 3.35 -7.88 -6.16
C ASP A 104 2.04 -8.50 -5.65
N THR A 105 1.90 -8.59 -4.33
CA THR A 105 0.67 -8.99 -3.65
C THR A 105 -0.50 -8.04 -3.98
N MET A 106 -0.22 -6.74 -4.15
CA MET A 106 -1.24 -5.78 -4.62
C MET A 106 -1.61 -5.96 -6.08
N ARG A 107 -0.64 -6.29 -6.93
CA ARG A 107 -0.87 -6.48 -8.37
C ARG A 107 -1.76 -7.70 -8.54
N ASP A 108 -1.51 -8.78 -7.80
CA ASP A 108 -2.41 -9.94 -7.70
C ASP A 108 -3.81 -9.56 -7.20
N PHE A 109 -3.91 -8.76 -6.13
CA PHE A 109 -5.21 -8.27 -5.64
C PHE A 109 -5.97 -7.41 -6.68
N ARG A 110 -5.28 -6.54 -7.42
CA ARG A 110 -5.86 -5.76 -8.52
C ARG A 110 -6.28 -6.65 -9.69
N PHE A 111 -5.50 -7.68 -10.03
CA PHE A 111 -5.86 -8.67 -11.04
C PHE A 111 -7.07 -9.50 -10.61
N GLY A 112 -7.23 -9.80 -9.31
CA GLY A 112 -8.42 -10.43 -8.75
C GLY A 112 -9.69 -9.57 -8.90
N GLN A 113 -9.58 -8.25 -8.81
CA GLN A 113 -10.69 -7.32 -9.09
C GLN A 113 -10.91 -7.04 -10.58
N MET A 114 -9.91 -7.29 -11.44
CA MET A 114 -10.06 -7.26 -12.91
C MET A 114 -10.46 -8.62 -13.51
N ARG A 115 -10.63 -9.68 -12.72
CA ARG A 115 -11.31 -10.91 -13.17
C ARG A 115 -12.83 -10.79 -13.08
N GLY A 116 -13.33 -9.65 -13.56
CA GLY A 116 -14.66 -9.50 -14.14
C GLY A 116 -14.66 -9.71 -15.65
N THR A 117 -13.65 -10.37 -16.23
CA THR A 117 -13.73 -11.09 -17.53
C THR A 117 -12.45 -11.88 -17.75
N PRO A 118 -12.49 -13.22 -17.94
CA PRO A 118 -11.37 -13.93 -18.53
C PRO A 118 -11.35 -13.59 -20.03
N SER A 119 -10.48 -12.68 -20.45
CA SER A 119 -9.97 -12.69 -21.82
C SER A 119 -8.61 -13.35 -21.81
N GLY A 120 -8.65 -14.67 -21.92
CA GLY A 120 -7.56 -15.51 -22.37
C GLY A 120 -8.12 -16.38 -23.48
N ALA A 121 -7.92 -15.95 -24.72
CA ALA A 121 -8.28 -16.68 -25.92
C ALA A 121 -7.52 -18.02 -26.00
N SER A 122 -8.28 -19.08 -26.24
CA SER A 122 -7.91 -20.29 -26.97
C SER A 122 -9.27 -20.90 -27.28
N GLY A 123 -9.78 -20.93 -28.49
CA GLY A 123 -9.20 -21.24 -29.79
C GLY A 123 -10.39 -21.86 -30.55
N LEU A 124 -10.42 -21.74 -31.88
CA LEU A 124 -11.42 -22.33 -32.76
C LEU A 124 -11.94 -23.70 -32.27
N GLU A 125 -13.25 -23.90 -32.29
CA GLU A 125 -13.83 -25.14 -32.79
C GLU A 125 -15.25 -24.87 -33.31
N GLY A 126 -15.36 -24.77 -34.63
CA GLY A 126 -16.63 -24.90 -35.31
C GLY A 126 -16.89 -26.37 -35.60
N THR A 127 -18.07 -26.88 -35.24
CA THR A 127 -18.80 -27.94 -35.95
C THR A 127 -20.02 -28.37 -35.13
N ALA A 128 -21.21 -28.13 -35.68
CA ALA A 128 -22.33 -29.07 -35.83
C ALA A 128 -23.47 -28.37 -36.57
#